data_AF-A0A2T0HLV2-F1
#
_entry.id   AF-A0A2T0HLV2-F1
#
_cell.length_a   1.000
_cell.length_b   1.000
_cell.length_c   1.000
_cell.angle_alpha   90.00
_cell.angle_beta   90.00
_cell.angle_gamma   90.00
#
_symmetry.space_group_name_H-M   'P 1'
#
loop_
_entity.id
_entity.type
_entity.pdbx_description
1 polymer ?
#
loop_
_entity_poly.entity_id
_entity_poly.type
_entity_poly.pdbx_seq_one_letter_code
_entity_poly.pdbx_strand_id
1 'polypeptide(L)'
;MTTAKIRRMLQVMRDQLTPSELLIITIPPDSQAPVTHWVVSLELARRHRSVGLCCDAQFAAEVTQQLHRLSGSRQRNAILFPEHSTPRADLLIKPALGSTAEQTARDAHQDMRRTP
;
A
#
# COMPACT_ATOMS: atom_id res chain seq x y z
N MET A 1 2.74 1.95 -15.15
CA MET A 1 4.22 2.07 -15.13
C MET A 1 4.84 0.68 -15.35
N THR A 2 5.98 0.55 -16.04
CA THR A 2 6.63 -0.76 -16.26
C THR A 2 7.35 -1.25 -15.00
N THR A 3 7.56 -2.57 -14.90
CA THR A 3 8.20 -3.21 -13.73
C THR A 3 9.65 -2.74 -13.49
N ALA A 4 10.41 -2.51 -14.56
CA ALA A 4 11.77 -1.95 -14.47
C ALA A 4 11.78 -0.52 -13.88
N LYS A 5 10.81 0.32 -14.25
CA LYS A 5 10.66 1.68 -13.68
C LYS A 5 10.23 1.62 -12.21
N ILE A 6 9.32 0.71 -11.87
CA ILE A 6 8.91 0.44 -10.48
C ILE A 6 10.12 0.02 -9.64
N ARG A 7 10.93 -0.94 -10.10
CA ARG A 7 12.14 -1.40 -9.39
C ARG A 7 13.07 -0.25 -9.05
N ARG A 8 13.39 0.60 -10.04
CA ARG A 8 14.29 1.75 -9.84
C ARG A 8 13.69 2.78 -8.87
N MET A 9 12.39 3.05 -8.98
CA MET A 9 11.69 4.00 -8.10
C MET A 9 11.67 3.51 -6.65
N LEU A 10 11.34 2.23 -6.42
CA LEU A 10 11.32 1.63 -5.08
C LEU A 10 12.71 1.62 -4.44
N GLN A 11 13.78 1.43 -5.22
CA GLN A 11 15.15 1.54 -4.73
C GLN A 11 15.47 2.95 -4.21
N VAL A 12 15.00 4.00 -4.90
CA VAL A 12 15.16 5.39 -4.46
C VAL A 12 14.32 5.68 -3.22
N MET A 13 13.08 5.18 -3.19
CA MET A 13 12.19 5.37 -2.05
C MET A 13 12.72 4.70 -0.79
N ARG A 14 13.36 3.52 -0.88
CA ARG A 14 13.90 2.78 0.27
C ARG A 14 14.66 3.67 1.25
N ASP A 15 15.48 4.58 0.73
CA ASP A 15 16.36 5.44 1.53
C ASP A 15 15.62 6.69 2.07
N GLN A 16 14.38 6.94 1.63
CA GLN A 16 13.51 8.05 2.03
C GLN A 16 12.39 7.62 3.00
N LEU A 17 12.14 6.30 3.14
CA LEU A 17 11.14 5.78 4.06
C LEU A 17 11.63 5.95 5.51
N THR A 18 10.77 6.47 6.37
CA THR A 18 11.11 6.71 7.78
C THR A 18 11.42 5.38 8.50
N PRO A 19 12.41 5.30 9.41
CA PRO A 19 12.92 4.04 9.98
C PRO A 19 11.98 3.28 10.95
N SER A 20 10.67 3.52 10.89
CA SER A 20 9.72 2.95 11.84
C SER A 20 9.07 1.69 11.25
N GLU A 21 9.76 0.57 11.47
CA GLU A 21 9.25 -0.81 11.57
C GLU A 21 9.42 -1.84 10.44
N LEU A 22 9.55 -1.49 9.15
CA LEU A 22 9.88 -2.37 7.97
C LEU A 22 8.70 -2.56 6.98
N LEU A 23 8.65 -1.70 5.95
CA LEU A 23 7.81 -1.92 4.76
C LEU A 23 8.53 -2.87 3.79
N ILE A 24 7.99 -4.07 3.58
CA ILE A 24 8.50 -5.03 2.61
C ILE A 24 7.76 -4.80 1.29
N ILE A 25 8.44 -4.23 0.31
CA ILE A 25 7.88 -4.08 -1.04
C ILE A 25 8.44 -5.18 -1.91
N THR A 26 7.56 -6.06 -2.40
CA THR A 26 7.98 -7.06 -3.38
C THR A 26 8.18 -6.39 -4.74
N ILE A 27 9.29 -6.71 -5.39
CA ILE A 27 9.58 -6.18 -6.71
C ILE A 27 8.89 -7.09 -7.73
N PRO A 28 7.99 -6.56 -8.58
CA PRO A 28 7.34 -7.38 -9.60
C PRO A 28 8.36 -8.07 -10.53
N PRO A 29 8.08 -9.30 -10.99
CA PRO A 29 8.84 -9.91 -12.06
C PRO A 29 8.73 -9.04 -13.32
N ASP A 30 9.71 -9.14 -14.23
CA ASP A 30 9.70 -8.29 -15.41
C ASP A 30 8.49 -8.60 -16.30
N SER A 31 7.63 -7.59 -16.48
CA SER A 31 6.39 -7.70 -17.23
C SER A 31 6.20 -6.44 -18.07
N GLN A 32 5.72 -6.63 -19.30
CA GLN A 32 5.31 -5.53 -20.17
C GLN A 32 3.95 -4.95 -19.75
N ALA A 33 3.14 -5.71 -19.00
CA ALA A 33 1.86 -5.23 -18.50
C ALA A 33 2.08 -4.20 -17.38
N PRO A 34 1.37 -3.05 -17.42
CA PRO A 34 1.50 -2.06 -16.37
C PRO A 34 0.95 -2.61 -15.05
N VAL A 35 1.74 -2.49 -13.98
CA VAL A 35 1.20 -2.67 -12.62
C VAL A 35 0.31 -1.47 -12.35
N THR A 36 -0.96 -1.76 -12.10
CA THR A 36 -2.03 -0.76 -11.86
C THR A 36 -2.67 -0.93 -10.50
N HIS A 37 -2.35 -2.04 -9.83
CA HIS A 37 -2.95 -2.44 -8.58
C HIS A 37 -1.89 -2.99 -7.64
N TRP A 38 -2.18 -2.92 -6.35
CA TRP A 38 -1.34 -3.48 -5.30
C TRP A 38 -2.18 -4.12 -4.21
N VAL A 39 -1.64 -5.13 -3.56
CA VAL A 39 -2.20 -5.73 -2.35
C VAL A 39 -1.25 -5.50 -1.20
N VAL A 40 -1.78 -4.99 -0.10
CA VAL A 40 -1.05 -4.83 1.15
C VAL A 40 -1.60 -5.81 2.16
N SER A 41 -0.72 -6.50 2.85
CA SER A 41 -1.03 -7.29 4.03
C SER A 41 -0.49 -6.56 5.27
N LEU A 42 -1.39 -6.14 6.17
CA LEU A 42 -1.04 -5.48 7.42
C LEU A 42 -2.12 -5.67 8.49
N GLU A 43 -1.81 -5.35 9.74
CA GLU A 43 -2.80 -5.24 10.80
C GLU A 43 -3.44 -3.84 10.80
N LEU A 44 -4.77 -3.80 10.75
CA LEU A 44 -5.56 -2.57 10.86
C LEU A 44 -6.71 -2.79 11.84
N ALA A 45 -6.91 -1.84 12.75
CA ALA A 45 -7.92 -1.93 13.82
C ALA A 45 -7.86 -3.28 14.58
N ARG A 46 -6.64 -3.76 14.90
CA ARG A 46 -6.36 -5.04 15.60
C ARG A 46 -6.79 -6.31 14.86
N ARG A 47 -6.99 -6.24 13.54
CA ARG A 47 -7.26 -7.41 12.69
C ARG A 47 -6.28 -7.43 11.53
N HIS A 48 -5.80 -8.62 11.17
CA HIS A 48 -5.04 -8.79 9.95
C HIS A 48 -5.97 -8.61 8.74
N ARG A 49 -5.58 -7.75 7.81
CA ARG A 49 -6.39 -7.38 6.65
C ARG A 49 -5.56 -7.36 5.38
N SER A 50 -6.20 -7.75 4.29
CA SER A 50 -5.73 -7.51 2.93
C SER A 50 -6.35 -6.21 2.40
N VAL A 51 -5.52 -5.27 1.97
CA VAL A 51 -5.93 -3.97 1.41
C VAL A 51 -5.49 -3.89 -0.05
N GLY A 52 -6.45 -3.77 -0.96
CA GLY A 52 -6.22 -3.48 -2.36
C GLY A 52 -6.06 -1.98 -2.61
N LEU A 53 -5.06 -1.59 -3.40
CA LEU A 53 -4.79 -0.20 -3.79
C LEU A 53 -4.80 -0.09 -5.32
N CYS A 54 -5.66 0.76 -5.88
CA CYS A 54 -5.70 1.06 -7.31
C CYS A 54 -4.90 2.34 -7.62
N CYS A 55 -3.57 2.28 -7.55
CA CYS A 55 -2.70 3.43 -7.78
C CYS A 55 -1.30 3.02 -8.25
N ASP A 56 -0.43 4.00 -8.52
CA ASP A 56 0.98 3.73 -8.79
C ASP A 56 1.73 3.24 -7.54
N ALA A 57 2.94 2.72 -7.74
CA ALA A 57 3.70 2.09 -6.67
C ALA A 57 4.15 3.09 -5.58
N GLN A 58 4.38 4.36 -5.94
CA GLN A 58 4.84 5.36 -4.99
C GLN A 58 3.69 5.69 -4.04
N PHE A 59 2.54 6.03 -4.59
CA PHE A 59 1.36 6.32 -3.81
C PHE A 59 0.91 5.11 -2.98
N ALA A 60 1.03 3.90 -3.52
CA ALA A 60 0.74 2.67 -2.79
C ALA A 60 1.63 2.49 -1.56
N ALA A 61 2.94 2.73 -1.70
CA ALA A 61 3.88 2.67 -0.59
C ALA A 61 3.59 3.75 0.47
N GLU A 62 3.32 4.99 0.04
CA GLU A 62 2.99 6.09 0.94
C GLU A 62 1.69 5.82 1.73
N VAL A 63 0.61 5.39 1.07
CA VAL A 63 -0.66 5.02 1.72
C VAL A 63 -0.43 3.88 2.72
N THR A 64 0.36 2.87 2.33
CA THR A 64 0.69 1.75 3.22
C THR A 64 1.37 2.21 4.50
N GLN A 65 2.34 3.12 4.41
CA GLN A 65 3.01 3.66 5.59
C GLN A 65 2.05 4.42 6.50
N GLN A 66 1.14 5.20 5.91
CA GLN A 66 0.17 5.97 6.69
C GLN A 66 -0.84 5.04 7.37
N LEU A 67 -1.31 3.99 6.69
CA LEU A 67 -2.16 2.96 7.28
C LEU A 67 -1.45 2.23 8.42
N HIS A 68 -0.18 1.88 8.24
CA HIS A 68 0.66 1.26 9.28
C HIS A 68 0.73 2.14 10.52
N ARG A 69 1.05 3.43 10.36
CA ARG A 69 1.10 4.41 11.46
C ARG A 69 -0.25 4.56 12.18
N LEU A 70 -1.34 4.59 11.42
CA LEU A 70 -2.70 4.72 11.97
C LEU A 70 -3.16 3.47 12.71
N SER A 71 -2.67 2.29 12.34
CA SER A 71 -3.04 1.03 12.98
C SER A 71 -2.64 0.98 14.45
N GLY A 72 -1.54 1.65 14.82
CA GLY A 72 -0.89 1.52 16.13
C GLY A 72 -0.50 0.08 16.47
N SER A 73 -0.41 -0.80 15.47
CA SER A 73 -0.10 -2.21 15.65
C SER A 73 1.35 -2.43 16.10
N ARG A 74 1.58 -3.55 16.80
CA ARG A 74 2.92 -4.07 17.09
C ARG A 74 3.48 -4.94 15.96
N GLN A 75 2.66 -5.27 14.95
CA GLN A 75 3.17 -5.91 13.74
C GLN A 75 4.18 -4.94 13.13
N ARG A 76 5.39 -5.43 12.92
CA ARG A 76 6.48 -4.59 12.39
C ARG A 76 6.43 -4.49 10.87
N ASN A 77 5.70 -5.38 10.22
CA ASN A 77 5.82 -5.56 8.77
C ASN A 77 4.50 -5.30 8.06
N ALA A 78 4.55 -4.46 7.03
CA ALA A 78 3.53 -4.41 5.98
C ALA A 78 4.16 -4.94 4.69
N ILE A 79 3.46 -5.82 3.96
CA ILE A 79 3.98 -6.40 2.72
C ILE A 79 3.13 -5.93 1.54
N LEU A 80 3.78 -5.31 0.55
CA LEU A 80 3.16 -4.76 -0.66
C LEU A 80 3.47 -5.66 -1.87
N PHE A 81 2.41 -6.19 -2.50
CA PHE A 81 2.45 -7.08 -3.65
C PHE A 81 1.88 -6.40 -4.90
N PRO A 82 2.57 -6.45 -6.04
CA PRO A 82 2.06 -5.92 -7.30
C PRO A 82 0.97 -6.84 -7.86
N GLU A 83 -0.07 -6.23 -8.44
CA GLU A 83 -1.16 -6.93 -9.09
C GLU A 83 -1.42 -6.37 -10.49
N HIS A 84 -1.70 -7.27 -11.43
CA HIS A 84 -2.03 -6.92 -12.82
C HIS A 84 -3.53 -6.70 -13.04
N SER A 85 -4.35 -7.01 -12.04
CA SER A 85 -5.81 -6.87 -12.07
C SER A 85 -6.33 -6.33 -10.75
N THR A 86 -7.61 -5.93 -10.70
CA THR A 86 -8.21 -5.46 -9.45
C THR A 86 -8.23 -6.57 -8.40
N PRO A 87 -7.58 -6.37 -7.24
CA PRO A 87 -7.40 -7.43 -6.27
C PRO A 87 -8.70 -7.74 -5.53
N ARG A 88 -8.85 -9.01 -5.14
CA ARG A 88 -9.83 -9.42 -4.12
C ARG A 88 -9.21 -9.15 -2.75
N ALA A 89 -9.70 -8.13 -2.06
CA ALA A 89 -9.17 -7.67 -0.78
C ALA A 89 -10.32 -7.34 0.19
N ASP A 90 -10.03 -7.33 1.49
CA ASP A 90 -11.01 -6.95 2.53
C ASP A 90 -11.44 -5.49 2.39
N LEU A 91 -10.51 -4.65 1.94
CA LEU A 91 -10.73 -3.24 1.63
C LEU A 91 -10.12 -2.93 0.27
N LEU A 92 -10.86 -2.20 -0.56
CA LEU A 92 -10.34 -1.67 -1.83
C LEU A 92 -10.31 -0.15 -1.78
N ILE A 93 -9.11 0.43 -1.90
CA ILE A 93 -8.88 1.88 -1.89
C ILE A 93 -8.63 2.35 -3.32
N LYS A 94 -9.43 3.33 -3.75
CA LYS A 94 -9.28 4.05 -5.01
C LYS A 94 -9.06 5.53 -4.69
N PRO A 95 -7.82 6.03 -4.68
CA PRO A 95 -7.55 7.42 -4.34
C PRO A 95 -8.29 8.38 -5.26
N ALA A 96 -8.91 9.41 -4.69
CA ALA A 96 -9.51 10.49 -5.47
C ALA A 96 -8.42 11.33 -6.14
N LEU A 97 -8.74 11.95 -7.27
CA LEU A 97 -7.80 12.81 -7.98
C LEU A 97 -7.38 13.98 -7.05
N GLY A 98 -6.08 14.17 -6.86
CA GLY A 98 -5.53 15.21 -5.97
C GLY A 98 -5.56 14.89 -4.47
N SER A 99 -6.03 13.70 -4.06
CA SER A 99 -5.94 13.29 -2.65
C SER A 99 -4.49 13.00 -2.25
N THR A 100 -4.16 13.31 -1.00
CA THR A 100 -2.87 12.93 -0.42
C THR A 100 -2.92 11.50 0.11
N ALA A 101 -1.77 10.83 0.20
CA ALA A 101 -1.68 9.50 0.77
C ALA A 101 -2.16 9.46 2.24
N GLU A 102 -1.87 10.52 3.01
CA GLU A 102 -2.31 10.68 4.40
C GLU A 102 -3.83 10.78 4.51
N GLN A 103 -4.46 11.62 3.69
CA GLN A 103 -5.92 11.77 3.66
C GLN A 103 -6.58 10.44 3.27
N THR A 104 -6.09 9.82 2.20
CA THR A 104 -6.59 8.53 1.70
C THR A 104 -6.52 7.44 2.77
N ALA A 105 -5.39 7.33 3.48
CA ALA A 105 -5.20 6.35 4.54
C ALA A 105 -6.11 6.62 5.75
N ARG A 106 -6.32 7.90 6.12
CA ARG A 106 -7.24 8.27 7.20
C ARG A 106 -8.68 7.89 6.88
N ASP A 107 -9.16 8.22 5.68
CA ASP A 107 -10.52 7.93 5.26
C ASP A 107 -10.77 6.42 5.24
N ALA A 108 -9.85 5.67 4.62
CA ALA A 108 -9.86 4.22 4.62
C ALA A 108 -9.90 3.62 6.04
N HIS A 109 -9.05 4.11 6.95
CA HIS A 109 -9.01 3.63 8.32
C HIS A 109 -10.30 3.97 9.11
N GLN A 110 -10.93 5.12 8.85
CA GLN A 110 -12.20 5.49 9.47
C GLN A 110 -13.35 4.61 8.99
N ASP A 111 -13.46 4.36 7.68
CA ASP A 111 -14.49 3.51 7.10
C ASP A 111 -14.40 2.07 7.61
N MET A 112 -13.18 1.56 7.81
CA MET A 112 -12.94 0.27 8.43
C MET A 112 -13.45 0.19 9.87
N ARG A 113 -13.31 1.27 10.66
CA ARG A 113 -13.82 1.28 12.05
C ARG A 113 -15.35 1.33 12.10
N ARG A 114 -16.01 1.76 11.02
CA ARG A 114 -17.48 1.81 10.90
C ARG A 114 -18.07 0.48 10.43
N THR A 115 -17.26 -0.38 9.82
CA THR A 115 -17.70 -1.69 9.29
C THR A 115 -17.33 -2.80 10.28
N PRO A 116 -18.31 -3.48 10.92
CA PRO A 116 -18.07 -4.42 12.03
C PRO A 116 -17.24 -5.68 11.68
#